data_AF-A0A368U2I1-F1
#
_entry.id   AF-A0A368U2I1-F1
#
_cell.length_a   1.000
_cell.length_b   1.000
_cell.length_c   1.000
_cell.angle_alpha   90.00
_cell.angle_beta   90.00
_cell.angle_gamma   90.00
#
_symmetry.space_group_name_H-M   'P 1'
#
loop_
_entity.id
_entity.type
_entity.pdbx_description
1 polymer ?
#
loop_
_entity_poly.entity_id
_entity_poly.type
_entity_poly.pdbx_seq_one_letter_code
_entity_poly.pdbx_strand_id
1 'polypeptide(L)'
;MKNQIRIAAAAVALVQAERAVDEAKEEYSFTLTNYFSKHGRPDGRMTADDPRFESARRATEPRYQELQRLKRRFYRARQKLRLEVGRAGGGLCS
;
A
#
# COMPACT_ATOMS: atom_id res chain seq x y z
N MET A 1 -13.99 27.97 7.79
CA MET A 1 -12.68 27.81 7.11
C MET A 1 -11.78 26.71 7.69
N LYS A 2 -11.58 26.59 9.00
CA LYS A 2 -10.66 25.58 9.59
C LYS A 2 -10.92 24.12 9.15
N ASN A 3 -12.17 23.73 8.93
CA ASN A 3 -12.52 22.37 8.48
C ASN A 3 -12.11 22.10 7.02
N GLN A 4 -12.23 23.07 6.12
CA GLN A 4 -11.83 22.91 4.71
C GLN A 4 -10.31 22.69 4.58
N ILE A 5 -9.52 23.42 5.38
CA ILE A 5 -8.06 23.24 5.42
C ILE A 5 -7.68 21.83 5.90
N ARG A 6 -8.36 21.30 6.93
CA ARG A 6 -8.13 19.93 7.44
C ARG A 6 -8.46 18.87 6.40
N ILE A 7 -9.59 19.01 5.69
CA ILE A 7 -10.00 18.11 4.61
C ILE A 7 -8.98 18.14 3.47
N ALA A 8 -8.59 19.34 3.02
CA ALA A 8 -7.59 19.49 1.96
C ALA A 8 -6.25 18.85 2.34
N ALA A 9 -5.77 19.08 3.56
CA ALA A 9 -4.54 18.45 4.06
C ALA A 9 -4.66 16.92 4.12
N ALA A 10 -5.80 16.38 4.56
CA ALA A 10 -6.04 14.93 4.57
C ALA A 10 -6.11 14.33 3.16
N ALA A 11 -6.67 15.05 2.19
CA ALA A 11 -6.73 14.64 0.79
C ALA A 11 -5.34 14.62 0.15
N VAL A 12 -4.52 15.66 0.36
CA VAL A 12 -3.13 15.67 -0.10
C VAL A 12 -2.33 14.51 0.50
N ALA A 13 -2.48 14.25 1.80
CA ALA A 13 -1.82 13.13 2.45
C ALA A 13 -2.26 11.76 1.89
N LEU A 14 -3.53 11.62 1.48
CA LEU A 14 -4.03 10.41 0.84
C LEU A 14 -3.39 10.20 -0.54
N VAL A 15 -3.35 11.23 -1.38
CA VAL A 15 -2.73 11.17 -2.71
C VAL A 15 -1.24 10.83 -2.62
N GLN A 16 -0.52 11.45 -1.68
CA GLN A 16 0.88 11.12 -1.43
C GLN A 16 1.08 9.66 -0.98
N ALA A 17 0.20 9.16 -0.12
CA ALA A 17 0.27 7.77 0.34
C ALA A 17 -0.09 6.78 -0.78
N GLU A 18 -0.99 7.14 -1.69
CA GLU A 18 -1.33 6.34 -2.87
C GLU A 18 -0.14 6.21 -3.82
N ARG A 19 0.48 7.34 -4.19
CA ARG A 19 1.69 7.36 -5.02
C ARG A 19 2.82 6.51 -4.44
N ALA A 20 3.09 6.64 -3.15
CA ALA A 20 4.11 5.84 -2.47
C ALA A 20 3.79 4.33 -2.52
N VAL A 21 2.50 3.96 -2.42
CA VAL A 21 2.09 2.56 -2.57
C VAL A 21 2.31 2.06 -4.00
N ASP A 22 2.04 2.88 -5.01
CA ASP A 22 2.22 2.50 -6.41
C ASP A 22 3.71 2.36 -6.77
N GLU A 23 4.55 3.31 -6.36
CA GLU A 23 6.01 3.21 -6.49
C GLU A 23 6.54 1.93 -5.82
N ALA A 24 6.10 1.64 -4.59
CA ALA A 24 6.53 0.42 -3.89
C ALA A 24 6.01 -0.88 -4.54
N LYS A 25 4.85 -0.87 -5.22
CA LYS A 25 4.38 -2.01 -6.01
C LYS A 25 5.28 -2.25 -7.21
N GLU A 26 5.68 -1.18 -7.90
CA GLU A 26 6.59 -1.26 -9.04
C GLU A 26 7.95 -1.80 -8.60
N GLU A 27 8.53 -1.28 -7.52
CA GLU A 27 9.81 -1.77 -6.97
C GLU A 27 9.74 -3.25 -6.56
N TYR A 28 8.69 -3.65 -5.86
CA TYR A 28 8.50 -5.06 -5.47
C TYR A 28 8.37 -5.95 -6.71
N SER A 29 7.57 -5.54 -7.69
CA SER A 29 7.36 -6.30 -8.92
C SER A 29 8.64 -6.41 -9.75
N PHE A 30 9.42 -5.32 -9.84
CA PHE A 30 10.72 -5.31 -10.48
C PHE A 30 11.71 -6.25 -9.79
N THR A 31 11.79 -6.20 -8.47
CA THR A 31 12.68 -7.05 -7.68
C THR A 31 12.32 -8.54 -7.85
N LEU A 32 11.02 -8.86 -7.83
CA LEU A 32 10.52 -10.21 -8.04
C LEU A 32 10.80 -10.71 -9.46
N THR A 33 10.61 -9.85 -10.45
CA THR A 33 10.90 -10.17 -11.87
C THR A 33 12.39 -10.42 -12.08
N ASN A 34 13.26 -9.59 -11.50
CA ASN A 34 14.71 -9.76 -11.56
C ASN A 34 15.14 -11.07 -10.88
N TYR A 35 14.54 -11.44 -9.75
CA TYR A 35 14.77 -12.72 -9.10
C TYR A 35 14.42 -13.89 -10.04
N PHE A 36 13.22 -13.89 -10.61
CA PHE A 36 12.78 -14.96 -11.52
C PHE A 36 13.57 -15.00 -12.83
N SER A 37 14.06 -13.86 -13.33
CA SER A 37 14.94 -13.83 -14.50
C SER A 37 16.28 -14.55 -14.25
N LYS A 38 16.75 -14.61 -13.00
CA LYS A 38 18.03 -15.25 -12.63
C LYS A 38 17.87 -16.70 -12.22
N HIS A 39 16.76 -17.03 -11.57
CA HIS A 39 16.55 -18.33 -10.94
C HIS A 39 15.49 -19.20 -11.63
N GLY A 40 14.82 -18.67 -12.67
CA GLY A 40 13.66 -19.29 -13.28
C GLY A 40 12.39 -19.01 -12.47
N ARG A 41 11.25 -18.92 -13.17
CA ARG A 41 9.93 -18.78 -12.53
C ARG A 41 9.30 -20.17 -12.39
N PRO A 42 8.92 -20.59 -11.17
CA PRO A 42 8.14 -21.81 -11.01
C PRO A 42 6.78 -21.69 -11.69
N ASP A 43 6.27 -22.81 -12.22
CA ASP A 43 4.94 -22.85 -12.83
C ASP A 43 3.83 -22.61 -11.81
N GLY A 44 2.84 -21.83 -12.23
CA GLY A 44 1.63 -21.54 -11.46
C GLY A 44 1.63 -20.17 -10.77
N ARG A 45 0.63 -19.98 -9.91
CA ARG A 45 0.42 -18.74 -9.18
C ARG A 45 1.23 -18.76 -7.89
N MET A 46 1.99 -17.70 -7.65
CA MET A 46 2.67 -17.48 -6.38
C MET A 46 1.64 -17.25 -5.27
N THR A 47 1.61 -18.15 -4.29
CA THR A 47 0.81 -18.03 -3.05
C THR A 47 1.75 -18.00 -1.84
N ALA A 48 1.22 -17.59 -0.69
CA ALA A 48 2.01 -17.52 0.55
C ALA A 48 2.34 -18.90 1.13
N ASP A 49 1.64 -19.95 0.73
CA ASP A 49 1.84 -21.29 1.31
C ASP A 49 2.62 -22.22 0.37
N ASP A 50 2.90 -21.77 -0.86
CA ASP A 50 3.62 -22.57 -1.84
C ASP A 50 5.14 -22.53 -1.57
N PRO A 51 5.76 -23.68 -1.24
CA PRO A 51 7.19 -23.77 -0.95
C PRO A 51 8.06 -23.47 -2.18
N ARG A 52 7.54 -23.67 -3.41
CA ARG A 52 8.27 -23.38 -4.65
C ARG A 52 8.68 -21.91 -4.77
N PHE A 53 7.93 -21.03 -4.11
CA PHE A 53 8.18 -19.59 -4.10
C PHE A 53 8.86 -19.11 -2.81
N GLU A 54 9.24 -19.99 -1.88
CA GLU A 54 9.84 -19.59 -0.60
C GLU A 54 11.12 -18.75 -0.79
N SER A 55 12.03 -19.20 -1.67
CA SER A 55 13.28 -18.48 -1.93
C SER A 55 13.04 -17.10 -2.55
N ALA A 56 12.09 -16.98 -3.47
CA ALA A 56 11.68 -15.70 -4.05
C ALA A 56 11.07 -14.77 -2.99
N ARG A 57 10.24 -15.31 -2.09
CA ARG A 57 9.65 -14.54 -0.97
C ARG A 57 10.73 -14.04 -0.04
N ARG A 58 11.64 -14.89 0.42
CA ARG A 58 12.75 -14.49 1.29
C ARG A 58 13.62 -13.41 0.65
N ALA A 59 13.95 -13.56 -0.63
CA ALA A 59 14.77 -12.60 -1.36
C ALA A 59 14.07 -11.24 -1.56
N THR A 60 12.74 -11.22 -1.68
CA THR A 60 11.95 -10.01 -1.91
C THR A 60 11.25 -9.47 -0.66
N GLU A 61 11.41 -10.15 0.49
CA GLU A 61 10.76 -9.86 1.76
C GLU A 61 10.90 -8.39 2.19
N PRO A 62 12.09 -7.75 2.12
CA PRO A 62 12.23 -6.35 2.53
C PRO A 62 11.32 -5.40 1.73
N ARG A 63 11.24 -5.59 0.40
CA ARG A 63 10.39 -4.77 -0.48
C ARG A 63 8.91 -5.07 -0.26
N TYR A 64 8.57 -6.33 -0.01
CA TYR A 64 7.22 -6.71 0.35
C TYR A 64 6.76 -6.08 1.67
N GLN A 65 7.61 -6.12 2.71
CA GLN A 65 7.31 -5.50 4.01
C GLN A 65 7.13 -3.98 3.89
N GLU A 66 7.95 -3.32 3.07
CA GLU A 66 7.82 -1.90 2.79
C GLU A 66 6.48 -1.57 2.11
N LEU A 67 6.12 -2.33 1.07
CA LEU A 67 4.81 -2.21 0.42
C LEU A 67 3.66 -2.38 1.42
N GLN A 68 3.74 -3.37 2.32
CA GLN A 68 2.73 -3.57 3.35
C GLN A 68 2.66 -2.42 4.36
N ARG A 69 3.80 -1.85 4.75
CA ARG A 69 3.87 -0.66 5.60
C ARG A 69 3.17 0.53 4.95
N LEU A 70 3.42 0.77 3.66
CA LEU A 70 2.83 1.87 2.91
C LEU A 70 1.33 1.67 2.68
N LYS A 71 0.88 0.44 2.40
CA LYS A 71 -0.57 0.12 2.33
C LYS A 71 -1.30 0.45 3.63
N ARG A 72 -0.70 0.12 4.79
CA ARG A 72 -1.26 0.49 6.10
C ARG A 72 -1.34 2.01 6.27
N ARG A 73 -0.32 2.75 5.82
CA ARG A 73 -0.32 4.22 5.84
C ARG A 73 -1.42 4.80 4.95
N PHE A 74 -1.57 4.31 3.73
CA PHE A 74 -2.65 4.69 2.82
C PHE A 74 -4.03 4.44 3.44
N TYR A 75 -4.24 3.26 4.03
CA TYR A 75 -5.50 2.95 4.71
C TYR A 75 -5.80 3.94 5.84
N ARG A 76 -4.81 4.28 6.67
CA ARG A 76 -4.96 5.28 7.75
C ARG A 76 -5.27 6.66 7.20
N ALA A 77 -4.61 7.09 6.11
CA ALA A 77 -4.89 8.36 5.45
C ALA A 77 -6.33 8.41 4.92
N ARG A 78 -6.82 7.31 4.32
CA ARG A 78 -8.19 7.20 3.81
C ARG A 78 -9.22 7.29 4.94
N GLN A 79 -8.98 6.59 6.05
CA GLN A 79 -9.84 6.68 7.23
C GLN A 79 -9.87 8.09 7.82
N LYS A 80 -8.71 8.76 7.91
CA LYS A 80 -8.62 10.14 8.37
C LYS A 80 -9.44 11.09 7.49
N LEU A 81 -9.29 11.00 6.16
CA LEU A 81 -10.08 11.82 5.24
C LEU A 81 -11.59 11.57 5.42
N ARG A 82 -12.00 10.30 5.52
CA ARG A 82 -13.41 9.94 5.76
C ARG A 82 -13.95 10.55 7.06
N LEU A 83 -13.16 10.54 8.14
CA LEU A 83 -13.53 11.16 9.41
C LEU A 83 -13.63 12.68 9.33
N GLU A 84 -12.68 13.35 8.66
CA GLU A 84 -12.71 14.80 8.49
C GLU A 84 -13.89 15.25 7.63
N VAL A 85 -14.21 14.52 6.57
CA VAL A 85 -15.40 14.76 5.73
C VAL A 85 -16.68 14.53 6.53
N GLY A 86 -16.79 13.41 7.26
CA GLY A 86 -17.95 13.12 8.11
C GLY A 86 -18.15 14.15 9.23
N ARG A 87 -17.07 14.65 9.82
CA ARG A 87 -17.11 15.70 10.85
C ARG A 87 -17.55 17.06 10.30
N ALA A 88 -17.28 17.34 9.03
CA ALA A 88 -17.71 18.58 8.37
C ALA A 88 -19.15 18.52 7.84
N GLY A 89 -19.70 17.31 7.62
CA GLY A 89 -21.05 17.10 7.09
C GLY A 89 -22.21 17.19 8.09
N GLY A 90 -21.92 17.34 9.40
CA GLY A 90 -22.96 17.39 10.44
C GLY A 90 -23.41 16.00 10.91
N GLY A 91 -23.50 15.82 12.22
CA GLY A 91 -23.76 14.53 12.86
C GLY A 91 -25.08 13.89 12.43
N LEU A 92 -25.01 12.61 12.05
CA LEU A 92 -26.14 11.70 12.06
C LEU A 92 -25.67 10.45 12.80
N CYS A 93 -25.81 10.52 14.12
CA CYS A 93 -26.01 9.42 15.08
C CYS A 93 -26.11 10.09 16.46
N SER A 94 -27.29 10.63 16.77
CA SER A 94 -27.84 10.56 18.12
C SER A 94 -28.55 9.22 18.27
#